data_AF-A0A6B8RS63-F1
#
_entry.id   AF-A0A6B8RS63-F1
#
_cell.length_a   1.000
_cell.length_b   1.000
_cell.length_c   1.000
_cell.angle_alpha   90.00
_cell.angle_beta   90.00
_cell.angle_gamma   90.00
#
_symmetry.space_group_name_H-M   'P 1'
#
loop_
_entity.id
_entity.type
_entity.pdbx_description
1 polymer ?
#
loop_
_entity_poly.entity_id
_entity_poly.type
_entity_poly.pdbx_seq_one_letter_code
_entity_poly.pdbx_strand_id
1 'polypeptide(L)'
;MDNEVSNSVHITISLIVMSVIIGMLALFTVMSQSFGRQATASIVDTQAETYATELINTANYGAVPAASVYVMLQKNASAIHSFSGSINTIPITKVDDLTRFFHIKVRLTLTKISDMYDVVIKEE
;
A
#
# COMPACT_ATOMS: atom_id res chain seq x y z
N MET A 1 39.21 30.31 -46.27
CA MET A 1 38.72 28.93 -46.09
C MET A 1 39.03 28.37 -44.71
N ASP A 2 40.16 28.71 -44.07
CA ASP A 2 40.51 28.17 -42.74
C ASP A 2 39.57 28.61 -41.59
N ASN A 3 38.97 29.79 -41.69
CA ASN A 3 38.08 30.33 -40.64
C ASN A 3 36.69 29.64 -40.61
N GLU A 4 36.18 29.20 -41.76
CA GLU A 4 34.90 28.46 -41.83
C GLU A 4 35.05 27.02 -41.35
N VAL A 5 36.16 26.37 -41.69
CA VAL A 5 36.48 25.02 -41.21
C VAL A 5 36.68 25.04 -39.69
N SER A 6 37.41 26.01 -39.15
CA SER A 6 37.59 26.16 -37.69
C SER A 6 36.27 26.40 -36.96
N ASN A 7 35.40 27.27 -37.50
CA ASN A 7 34.10 27.55 -36.89
C ASN A 7 33.14 26.35 -36.97
N SER A 8 33.14 25.62 -38.10
CA SER A 8 32.32 24.42 -38.28
C SER A 8 32.77 23.26 -37.37
N VAL A 9 34.07 23.12 -37.13
CA VAL A 9 34.61 22.16 -36.14
C VAL A 9 34.19 22.54 -34.73
N HIS A 10 34.24 23.83 -34.38
CA HIS A 10 33.85 24.30 -33.05
C HIS A 10 32.35 24.10 -32.78
N ILE A 11 31.48 24.31 -33.78
CA ILE A 11 30.04 24.04 -33.69
C ILE A 11 29.78 22.54 -33.50
N THR A 12 30.49 21.68 -34.25
CA THR A 12 30.34 20.22 -34.15
C THR A 12 30.73 19.72 -32.76
N ILE A 13 31.85 20.18 -32.21
CA ILE A 13 32.29 19.83 -30.85
C ILE A 13 31.26 20.30 -29.81
N SER A 14 30.71 21.51 -29.97
CA SER A 14 29.71 22.06 -29.06
C SER A 14 28.40 21.24 -29.05
N LEU A 15 27.97 20.74 -30.22
CA LEU A 15 26.80 19.87 -30.34
C LEU A 15 27.04 18.48 -29.71
N ILE A 16 28.25 17.94 -29.83
CA ILE A 16 28.64 16.69 -29.14
C ILE A 16 28.55 16.89 -27.63
N VAL A 17 29.07 18.00 -27.11
CA VAL A 17 29.02 18.27 -25.65
C VAL A 17 27.57 18.45 -25.17
N MET A 18 26.74 19.20 -25.91
CA MET A 18 25.32 19.37 -25.56
C MET A 18 24.56 18.04 -25.56
N SER A 19 24.78 17.17 -26.55
CA SER A 19 24.12 15.86 -26.61
C SER A 19 24.53 14.94 -25.46
N VAL A 20 25.79 15.00 -25.01
CA VAL A 20 26.25 14.25 -23.82
C VAL A 20 25.58 14.76 -22.55
N ILE A 21 25.46 16.08 -22.37
CA ILE A 21 24.80 16.67 -21.20
C ILE A 21 23.31 16.28 -21.16
N ILE A 22 22.63 16.38 -22.30
CA ILE A 22 21.22 15.99 -22.41
C ILE A 22 21.05 14.50 -22.13
N GLY A 23 21.94 13.65 -22.64
CA GLY A 23 21.95 12.22 -22.38
C GLY A 23 22.12 11.89 -20.90
N MET A 24 23.03 12.57 -20.20
CA MET A 24 23.21 12.38 -18.75
C MET A 24 21.96 12.83 -17.97
N LEU A 25 21.38 13.98 -18.29
CA LEU A 25 20.16 14.47 -17.63
C LEU A 25 18.97 13.52 -17.85
N ALA A 26 18.83 12.97 -19.05
CA ALA A 26 17.79 11.98 -19.35
C ALA A 26 17.97 10.70 -18.53
N LEU A 27 19.20 10.19 -18.42
CA LEU A 27 19.50 9.01 -17.60
C LEU A 27 19.16 9.23 -16.12
N PHE A 28 19.59 10.37 -15.55
CA PHE A 28 19.27 10.72 -14.15
C PHE A 28 17.76 10.82 -13.92
N THR A 29 17.02 11.41 -14.88
CA THR A 29 15.57 11.57 -14.77
C THR A 29 14.86 10.21 -14.79
N VAL A 30 15.25 9.31 -15.69
CA VAL A 30 14.67 7.95 -15.78
C VAL A 30 14.96 7.15 -14.51
N MET A 31 16.20 7.19 -14.01
CA MET A 31 16.57 6.49 -12.78
C MET A 31 15.84 7.07 -11.55
N SER A 32 15.72 8.39 -11.44
CA SER A 32 14.99 9.03 -10.33
C SER A 32 13.50 8.62 -10.32
N GLN A 33 12.88 8.49 -11.48
CA GLN A 33 11.48 8.06 -11.59
C GLN A 33 11.31 6.57 -11.26
N SER A 34 12.25 5.71 -11.67
CA SER A 34 12.20 4.28 -11.34
C SER A 34 12.38 4.04 -9.83
N PHE A 35 13.33 4.72 -9.20
CA PHE A 35 13.55 4.62 -7.75
C PHE A 35 12.32 5.08 -6.95
N GLY A 36 11.70 6.20 -7.33
CA GLY A 36 10.50 6.71 -6.64
C GLY A 36 9.32 5.73 -6.68
N ARG A 37 9.07 5.11 -7.84
CA ARG A 37 8.00 4.11 -7.96
C ARG A 37 8.30 2.83 -7.18
N GLN A 38 9.53 2.34 -7.25
CA GLN A 38 9.92 1.09 -6.62
C GLN A 38 9.96 1.19 -5.09
N ALA A 39 10.40 2.33 -4.54
CA ALA A 39 10.33 2.61 -3.11
C ALA A 39 8.88 2.70 -2.61
N THR A 40 7.99 3.34 -3.37
CA THR A 40 6.58 3.45 -3.02
C THR A 40 5.90 2.08 -3.04
N ALA A 41 6.15 1.25 -4.06
CA ALA A 41 5.63 -0.12 -4.14
C ALA A 41 6.13 -0.97 -2.96
N SER A 42 7.43 -0.94 -2.66
CA SER A 42 8.01 -1.70 -1.54
C SER A 42 7.42 -1.31 -0.18
N ILE A 43 7.13 -0.03 0.03
CA ILE A 43 6.49 0.47 1.27
C ILE A 43 5.05 -0.02 1.37
N VAL A 44 4.31 -0.01 0.25
CA VAL A 44 2.93 -0.51 0.19
C VAL A 44 2.89 -2.02 0.46
N ASP A 45 3.79 -2.78 -0.15
CA ASP A 45 3.87 -4.23 0.03
C ASP A 45 4.24 -4.60 1.47
N THR A 46 5.24 -3.91 2.06
CA THR A 46 5.67 -4.15 3.45
C THR A 46 4.56 -3.79 4.45
N GLN A 47 3.84 -2.69 4.20
CA GLN A 47 2.70 -2.32 5.02
C GLN A 47 1.56 -3.32 4.89
N ALA A 48 1.21 -3.75 3.67
CA ALA A 48 0.18 -4.74 3.44
C ALA A 48 0.49 -6.08 4.14
N GLU A 49 1.75 -6.53 4.11
CA GLU A 49 2.18 -7.76 4.79
C GLU A 49 2.10 -7.64 6.33
N THR A 50 2.52 -6.49 6.87
CA THR A 50 2.44 -6.21 8.31
C THR A 50 0.98 -6.16 8.79
N TYR A 51 0.12 -5.49 8.02
CA TYR A 51 -1.30 -5.31 8.27
C TYR A 51 -2.08 -6.64 8.19
N ALA A 52 -1.81 -7.46 7.17
CA ALA A 52 -2.35 -8.81 7.08
C ALA A 52 -1.95 -9.68 8.29
N THR A 53 -0.73 -9.53 8.79
CA THR A 53 -0.24 -10.27 9.95
C THR A 53 -0.95 -9.86 11.24
N GLU A 54 -1.20 -8.56 11.46
CA GLU A 54 -1.97 -8.07 12.61
C GLU A 54 -3.42 -8.58 12.59
N LEU A 55 -4.02 -8.63 11.39
CA LEU A 55 -5.36 -9.19 11.16
C LEU A 55 -5.41 -10.67 11.59
N ILE A 56 -4.48 -11.49 11.08
CA ILE A 56 -4.36 -12.93 11.38
C ILE A 56 -4.14 -13.18 12.86
N ASN A 57 -3.21 -12.45 13.48
CA ASN A 57 -2.87 -12.62 14.89
C ASN A 57 -4.08 -12.32 15.79
N THR A 58 -4.84 -11.27 15.47
CA THR A 58 -6.05 -10.91 16.22
C THR A 58 -7.13 -11.99 16.11
N ALA A 59 -7.31 -12.59 14.93
CA ALA A 59 -8.26 -13.70 14.76
C ALA A 59 -7.84 -14.96 15.52
N ASN A 60 -6.53 -15.25 15.56
CA ASN A 60 -5.99 -16.41 16.27
C ASN A 60 -5.95 -16.22 17.80
N TYR A 61 -5.98 -14.97 18.29
CA TYR A 61 -5.93 -14.67 19.73
C TYR A 61 -7.21 -15.11 20.47
N GLY A 62 -8.34 -15.19 19.77
CA GLY A 62 -9.64 -15.52 20.36
C GLY A 62 -10.55 -14.29 20.48
N ALA A 63 -11.37 -14.22 21.52
CA ALA A 63 -12.29 -13.10 21.67
C ALA A 63 -11.58 -11.85 22.20
N VAL A 64 -11.76 -10.75 21.47
CA VAL A 64 -11.13 -9.46 21.74
C VAL A 64 -12.20 -8.37 21.85
N PRO A 65 -11.96 -7.29 22.61
CA PRO A 65 -12.90 -6.18 22.69
C PRO A 65 -13.23 -5.62 21.31
N ALA A 66 -14.52 -5.38 21.04
CA ALA A 66 -14.97 -4.87 19.75
C ALA A 66 -14.32 -3.51 19.38
N ALA A 67 -13.96 -2.70 20.37
CA ALA A 67 -13.21 -1.46 20.16
C ALA A 67 -11.81 -1.70 19.56
N SER A 68 -11.08 -2.71 20.04
CA SER A 68 -9.77 -3.07 19.49
C SER A 68 -9.91 -3.62 18.07
N VAL A 69 -10.94 -4.46 17.85
CA VAL A 69 -11.28 -4.99 16.53
C VAL A 69 -11.63 -3.87 15.55
N TYR A 70 -12.39 -2.86 15.98
CA TYR A 70 -12.71 -1.69 15.15
C TYR A 70 -11.45 -0.96 14.67
N VAL A 71 -10.55 -0.61 15.59
CA VAL A 71 -9.30 0.09 15.24
C VAL A 71 -8.43 -0.76 14.32
N MET A 72 -8.33 -2.06 14.59
CA MET A 72 -7.59 -2.99 13.76
C MET A 72 -8.19 -3.07 12.35
N LEU A 73 -9.51 -3.22 12.21
CA LEU A 73 -10.15 -3.30 10.89
C LEU A 73 -10.03 -2.00 10.10
N GLN A 74 -10.05 -0.84 10.78
CA GLN A 74 -9.78 0.44 10.12
C GLN A 74 -8.36 0.53 9.57
N LYS A 75 -7.36 0.12 10.35
CA LYS A 75 -5.95 0.09 9.90
C LYS A 75 -5.74 -0.85 8.72
N ASN A 76 -6.47 -1.97 8.71
CA ASN A 76 -6.32 -3.04 7.73
C ASN A 76 -7.38 -2.99 6.62
N ALA A 77 -8.05 -1.85 6.42
CA ALA A 77 -9.16 -1.73 5.46
C ALA A 77 -8.77 -2.11 4.03
N SER A 78 -7.52 -1.87 3.62
CA SER A 78 -6.99 -2.23 2.31
C SER A 78 -6.76 -3.73 2.11
N ALA A 79 -6.69 -4.51 3.19
CA ALA A 79 -6.50 -5.96 3.16
C ALA A 79 -7.81 -6.75 3.29
N ILE A 80 -8.95 -6.06 3.48
CA ILE A 80 -10.27 -6.67 3.68
C ILE A 80 -11.03 -6.67 2.36
N HIS A 81 -11.44 -7.86 1.91
CA HIS A 81 -12.28 -8.02 0.73
C HIS A 81 -13.75 -7.83 1.06
N SER A 82 -14.23 -8.56 2.08
CA SER A 82 -15.60 -8.44 2.56
C SER A 82 -15.67 -8.51 4.08
N PHE A 83 -16.73 -7.92 4.61
CA PHE A 83 -16.98 -7.82 6.03
C PHE A 83 -18.42 -8.22 6.32
N SER A 84 -18.59 -9.17 7.23
CA SER A 84 -19.90 -9.68 7.61
C SER A 84 -19.91 -10.14 9.07
N GLY A 85 -21.09 -10.36 9.62
CA GLY A 85 -21.21 -10.87 10.98
C GLY A 85 -22.54 -10.56 11.61
N SER A 86 -22.71 -11.06 12.84
CA SER A 86 -23.82 -10.66 13.69
C SER A 86 -23.42 -10.68 15.15
N ILE A 87 -23.95 -9.73 15.90
CA ILE A 87 -23.81 -9.58 17.35
C ILE A 87 -25.22 -9.45 17.91
N ASN A 88 -25.61 -10.29 18.87
CA ASN A 88 -26.95 -10.27 19.47
C ASN A 88 -28.08 -10.19 18.42
N THR A 89 -27.98 -11.00 17.36
CA THR A 89 -28.92 -11.00 16.20
C THR A 89 -28.95 -9.71 15.35
N ILE A 90 -28.14 -8.71 15.69
CA ILE A 90 -27.97 -7.48 14.90
C ILE A 90 -26.89 -7.74 13.85
N PRO A 91 -27.20 -7.60 12.55
CA PRO A 91 -26.21 -7.79 11.50
C PRO A 91 -25.16 -6.67 11.54
N ILE A 92 -23.91 -7.08 11.37
CA ILE A 92 -22.74 -6.19 11.31
C ILE A 92 -22.29 -6.18 9.86
N THR A 93 -22.58 -5.08 9.17
CA THR A 93 -22.36 -4.94 7.70
C THR A 93 -21.25 -3.97 7.37
N LYS A 94 -20.93 -3.08 8.31
CA LYS A 94 -19.86 -2.09 8.21
C LYS A 94 -19.05 -2.10 9.50
N VAL A 95 -17.77 -1.73 9.38
CA VAL A 95 -16.87 -1.63 10.53
C VAL A 95 -17.43 -0.66 11.59
N ASP A 96 -18.06 0.44 11.17
CA ASP A 96 -18.69 1.42 12.07
C ASP A 96 -19.86 0.85 12.90
N ASP A 97 -20.49 -0.25 12.48
CA ASP A 97 -21.56 -0.88 13.27
C ASP A 97 -21.02 -1.41 14.62
N LEU A 98 -19.72 -1.72 14.70
CA LEU A 98 -19.04 -2.17 15.92
C LEU A 98 -19.03 -1.11 17.02
N THR A 99 -19.14 0.18 16.68
CA THR A 99 -19.09 1.30 17.66
C THR A 99 -20.14 1.16 18.76
N ARG A 100 -21.29 0.57 18.44
CA ARG A 100 -22.40 0.32 19.36
C ARG A 100 -22.11 -0.82 20.34
N PHE A 101 -21.11 -1.63 20.04
CA PHE A 101 -20.79 -2.87 20.76
C PHE A 101 -19.40 -2.82 21.41
N PHE A 102 -18.79 -1.65 21.58
CA PHE A 102 -17.47 -1.53 22.22
C PHE A 102 -17.38 -2.10 23.64
N HIS A 103 -18.52 -2.30 24.30
CA HIS A 103 -18.62 -2.91 25.62
C HIS A 103 -18.55 -4.45 25.60
N ILE A 104 -18.60 -5.10 24.44
CA ILE A 104 -18.55 -6.57 24.33
C ILE A 104 -17.23 -7.06 23.72
N LYS A 105 -17.00 -8.36 23.87
CA LYS A 105 -15.93 -9.08 23.17
C LYS A 105 -16.53 -9.80 21.96
N VAL A 106 -15.77 -9.81 20.89
CA VAL A 106 -16.14 -10.47 19.64
C VAL A 106 -15.00 -11.35 19.17
N ARG A 107 -15.35 -12.42 18.49
CA ARG A 107 -14.42 -13.32 17.83
C ARG A 107 -14.42 -13.03 16.33
N LEU A 108 -13.21 -12.97 15.78
CA LEU A 108 -12.98 -12.80 14.36
C LEU A 108 -12.71 -14.17 13.74
N THR A 109 -13.35 -14.44 12.62
CA THR A 109 -12.98 -15.54 11.73
C THR A 109 -12.55 -14.93 10.41
N LEU A 110 -11.36 -15.32 9.94
CA LEU A 110 -10.79 -14.84 8.71
C LEU A 110 -10.77 -15.97 7.69
N THR A 111 -11.22 -15.67 6.48
CA THR A 111 -11.07 -16.56 5.32
C THR A 111 -10.27 -15.84 4.27
N LYS A 112 -9.12 -16.40 3.87
CA LYS A 112 -8.28 -15.80 2.84
C LYS A 112 -8.90 -16.04 1.46
N ILE A 113 -9.10 -14.98 0.69
CA ILE A 113 -9.55 -15.03 -0.71
C ILE A 113 -8.52 -14.29 -1.56
N SER A 114 -7.78 -15.04 -2.36
CA SER A 114 -6.63 -14.55 -3.13
C SER A 114 -5.59 -13.86 -2.22
N ASP A 115 -5.53 -12.53 -2.21
CA ASP A 115 -4.59 -11.70 -1.42
C ASP A 115 -5.28 -10.84 -0.36
N MET A 116 -6.60 -10.98 -0.20
CA MET A 116 -7.40 -10.26 0.78
C MET A 116 -8.10 -11.22 1.74
N TYR A 117 -8.74 -10.66 2.77
CA TYR A 117 -9.43 -11.43 3.81
C TYR A 117 -10.92 -11.10 3.84
N ASP A 118 -11.73 -12.15 3.85
CA ASP A 118 -13.12 -12.08 4.28
C ASP A 118 -13.15 -12.17 5.80
N VAL A 119 -13.72 -11.14 6.42
CA VAL A 119 -13.81 -11.01 7.88
C VAL A 119 -15.23 -11.32 8.32
N VAL A 120 -15.37 -12.32 9.19
CA VAL A 120 -16.64 -12.66 9.84
C VAL A 120 -16.54 -12.36 11.33
N ILE A 121 -17.43 -11.51 11.84
CA ILE A 121 -17.55 -11.20 13.26
C ILE A 121 -18.69 -11.99 13.88
N LYS A 122 -18.40 -12.62 15.03
CA LYS A 122 -19.41 -13.25 15.87
C LYS A 122 -19.19 -12.83 17.32
N GLU A 123 -20.29 -12.71 18.04
CA GLU A 123 -20.27 -12.62 19.49
C GLU A 123 -19.79 -13.95 20.11
N GLU A 124 -19.10 -13.86 21.26
CA GLU A 124 -18.76 -15.01 22.09
C GLU A 124 -19.82 -15.24 23.17
#